data_AF-A0A442MVT5-F1
#
_entry.id   AF-A0A442MVT5-F1
#
_cell.length_a   1.000
_cell.length_b   1.000
_cell.length_c   1.000
_cell.angle_alpha   90.00
_cell.angle_beta   90.00
_cell.angle_gamma   90.00
#
_symmetry.space_group_name_H-M   'P 1'
#
loop_
_entity.id
_entity.type
_entity.pdbx_description
1 polymer ?
#
loop_
_entity_poly.entity_id
_entity_poly.type
_entity_poly.pdbx_seq_one_letter_code
_entity_poly.pdbx_strand_id
1 'polypeptide(L)'
;MARKQIHPGLPADATVASIVDLLPQPTEYVRRVFGRLVEWKGKKSDLRVRIGTVLRKVGPDYSIEDYIVDEDREVPLPLVAFCGVNHRELTFDQYELLKGWSREMMTYGQIQELMGRLNGFSRKQKNAT
;
A
#
# COMPACT_ATOMS: atom_id res chain seq x y z
N MET A 1 9.73 31.58 6.36
CA MET A 1 9.51 30.89 5.06
C MET A 1 10.11 29.49 5.16
N ALA A 2 9.30 28.44 5.38
CA ALA A 2 9.82 27.08 5.49
C ALA A 2 10.11 26.53 4.10
N ARG A 3 11.37 26.15 3.82
CA ARG A 3 11.75 25.42 2.60
C ARG A 3 11.01 24.07 2.62
N LYS A 4 10.06 23.89 1.70
CA LYS A 4 9.40 22.62 1.44
C LYS A 4 10.49 21.65 0.96
N GLN A 5 10.98 20.78 1.84
CA GLN A 5 11.84 19.66 1.44
C GLN A 5 11.05 18.83 0.43
N ILE A 6 11.45 18.90 -0.84
CA ILE A 6 10.95 18.02 -1.88
C ILE A 6 11.77 16.74 -1.74
N HIS A 7 11.22 15.73 -1.05
CA HIS A 7 11.76 14.39 -1.20
C HIS A 7 11.57 13.98 -2.67
N PRO A 8 12.60 13.45 -3.35
CA PRO A 8 12.40 12.86 -4.66
C PRO A 8 11.27 11.83 -4.52
N GLY A 9 10.27 11.92 -5.38
CA GLY A 9 9.13 11.01 -5.35
C GLY A 9 9.58 9.55 -5.43
N LEU A 10 8.74 8.65 -4.95
CA LEU A 10 8.93 7.23 -5.12
C LEU A 10 8.88 6.86 -6.61
N PRO A 11 9.53 5.76 -7.02
CA PRO A 11 9.37 5.20 -8.36
C PRO A 11 7.91 5.01 -8.75
N ALA A 12 7.60 5.14 -10.04
CA ALA A 12 6.23 4.99 -10.56
C ALA A 12 5.68 3.56 -10.46
N ASP A 13 6.51 2.60 -10.09
CA ASP A 13 6.25 1.18 -9.85
C ASP A 13 6.51 0.78 -8.39
N ALA A 14 6.59 1.76 -7.48
CA ALA A 14 6.83 1.49 -6.07
C ALA A 14 5.68 0.66 -5.46
N THR A 15 6.04 -0.35 -4.66
CA THR A 15 5.12 -1.15 -3.85
C THR A 15 5.42 -0.96 -2.37
N VAL A 16 4.51 -1.39 -1.48
CA VAL A 16 4.75 -1.38 -0.04
C VAL A 16 6.06 -2.11 0.31
N ALA A 17 6.32 -3.24 -0.34
CA ALA A 17 7.57 -4.00 -0.16
C ALA A 17 8.81 -3.23 -0.59
N SER A 18 8.76 -2.49 -1.70
CA SER A 18 9.92 -1.75 -2.20
C SER A 18 10.31 -0.54 -1.33
N ILE A 19 9.39 -0.04 -0.51
CA ILE A 19 9.61 1.18 0.29
C ILE A 19 9.90 0.90 1.76
N VAL A 20 9.80 -0.35 2.23
CA VAL A 20 9.89 -0.64 3.68
C VAL A 20 11.18 -0.10 4.29
N ASP A 21 12.31 -0.23 3.60
CA ASP A 21 13.61 0.24 4.10
C ASP A 21 13.74 1.78 4.11
N LEU A 22 12.81 2.48 3.47
CA LEU A 22 12.73 3.95 3.45
C LEU A 22 11.80 4.50 4.54
N LEU A 23 11.00 3.64 5.19
CA LEU A 23 10.04 4.05 6.21
C LEU A 23 10.73 4.18 7.57
N PRO A 24 10.39 5.20 8.37
CA PRO A 24 10.91 5.33 9.73
C PRO A 24 10.43 4.21 10.67
N GLN A 25 9.24 3.64 10.40
CA GLN A 25 8.62 2.57 11.19
C GLN A 25 7.95 1.54 10.27
N PRO A 26 8.73 0.72 9.55
CA PRO A 26 8.22 -0.16 8.50
C PRO A 26 7.18 -1.16 9.02
N THR A 27 7.47 -1.83 10.13
CA THR A 27 6.56 -2.82 10.73
C THR A 27 5.24 -2.20 11.11
N GLU A 28 5.24 -1.01 11.72
CA GLU A 28 4.00 -0.33 12.13
C GLU A 28 3.18 0.15 10.93
N TYR A 29 3.83 0.70 9.91
CA TYR A 29 3.15 1.12 8.68
C TYR A 29 2.47 -0.08 8.00
N VAL A 30 3.21 -1.17 7.78
CA VAL A 30 2.67 -2.39 7.15
C VAL A 30 1.57 -3.01 8.01
N ARG A 31 1.72 -3.01 9.34
CA ARG A 31 0.68 -3.48 10.27
C ARG A 31 -0.62 -2.71 10.12
N ARG A 32 -0.54 -1.38 9.99
CA ARG A 32 -1.73 -0.52 9.82
C ARG A 32 -2.37 -0.66 8.44
N VAL A 33 -1.56 -0.75 7.38
CA VAL A 33 -2.05 -1.07 6.03
C VAL A 33 -2.78 -2.42 6.04
N PHE A 34 -2.17 -3.44 6.62
CA PHE A 34 -2.78 -4.77 6.73
C PHE A 34 -4.06 -4.76 7.57
N GLY A 35 -4.09 -4.01 8.68
CA GLY A 35 -5.29 -3.82 9.49
C GLY A 35 -6.46 -3.26 8.69
N ARG A 36 -6.24 -2.18 7.91
CA ARG A 36 -7.26 -1.63 7.00
C ARG A 36 -7.67 -2.65 5.93
N LEU A 37 -6.72 -3.38 5.37
CA LEU A 37 -7.01 -4.38 4.36
C LEU A 37 -7.86 -5.54 4.91
N VAL A 38 -7.64 -5.96 6.15
CA VAL A 38 -8.47 -6.97 6.85
C VAL A 38 -9.88 -6.46 7.09
N GLU A 39 -10.05 -5.20 7.55
CA GLU A 39 -11.36 -4.56 7.73
C GLU A 39 -12.19 -4.58 6.43
N TRP A 40 -11.53 -4.37 5.28
CA TRP A 40 -12.18 -4.37 3.96
C TRP A 40 -12.32 -5.78 3.35
N LYS A 41 -11.39 -6.71 3.60
CA LYS A 41 -11.44 -8.09 3.06
C LYS A 41 -12.67 -8.86 3.51
N GLY A 42 -13.19 -8.57 4.71
CA GLY A 42 -14.46 -9.13 5.18
C GLY A 42 -15.65 -8.88 4.22
N LYS A 43 -15.47 -8.01 3.22
CA LYS A 43 -16.44 -7.71 2.17
C LYS A 43 -16.06 -8.26 0.79
N LYS A 44 -14.78 -8.56 0.50
CA LYS A 44 -14.27 -8.94 -0.85
C LYS A 44 -12.96 -9.75 -0.81
N SER A 45 -12.77 -10.71 -1.72
CA SER A 45 -11.65 -11.66 -1.69
C SER A 45 -10.36 -11.22 -2.41
N ASP A 46 -10.42 -10.29 -3.39
CA ASP A 46 -9.26 -9.91 -4.24
C ASP A 46 -8.80 -8.45 -4.07
N LEU A 47 -8.87 -7.95 -2.84
CA LEU A 47 -8.41 -6.58 -2.56
C LEU A 47 -6.90 -6.46 -2.72
N ARG A 48 -6.48 -5.36 -3.36
CA ARG A 48 -5.07 -5.01 -3.54
C ARG A 48 -4.80 -3.60 -3.01
N VAL A 49 -3.55 -3.38 -2.63
CA VAL A 49 -3.05 -2.12 -2.09
C VAL A 49 -2.16 -1.43 -3.11
N ARG A 50 -2.47 -0.17 -3.42
CA ARG A 50 -1.62 0.72 -4.21
C ARG A 50 -1.12 1.85 -3.32
N ILE A 51 0.12 2.29 -3.53
CA ILE A 51 0.68 3.44 -2.79
C ILE A 51 0.77 4.67 -3.69
N GLY A 52 0.65 5.85 -3.09
CA GLY A 52 0.97 7.11 -3.72
C GLY A 52 2.47 7.22 -3.97
N THR A 53 2.88 7.87 -5.06
CA THR A 53 4.30 8.08 -5.38
C THR A 53 4.90 9.26 -4.62
N VAL A 54 4.08 10.03 -3.90
CA VAL A 54 4.54 11.13 -3.06
C VAL A 54 4.86 10.61 -1.66
N LEU A 55 6.15 10.57 -1.32
CA LEU A 55 6.58 10.20 0.03
C LEU A 55 6.28 11.34 1.01
N ARG A 56 5.50 11.04 2.06
CA ARG A 56 5.34 11.91 3.23
C ARG A 56 6.37 11.54 4.30
N LYS A 57 6.47 12.37 5.35
CA LYS A 57 7.42 12.15 6.46
C LYS A 57 7.37 10.77 7.12
N VAL A 58 6.22 10.11 7.11
CA VAL A 58 6.01 8.82 7.81
C VAL A 58 5.81 7.66 6.84
N GLY A 59 5.14 7.90 5.71
CA GLY A 59 4.88 6.92 4.67
C GLY A 59 3.97 7.51 3.61
N PRO A 60 3.93 6.93 2.40
CA PRO A 60 3.03 7.40 1.35
C PRO A 60 1.57 7.08 1.70
N ASP A 61 0.67 7.87 1.14
CA ASP A 61 -0.76 7.54 1.14
C ASP A 61 -0.98 6.23 0.37
N TYR A 62 -2.07 5.52 0.64
CA TYR A 62 -2.36 4.24 -0.01
C TYR A 62 -3.84 4.08 -0.25
N SER A 63 -4.21 3.40 -1.34
CA SER A 63 -5.57 3.01 -1.67
C SER A 63 -5.75 1.49 -1.52
N ILE A 64 -6.95 1.11 -1.11
CA ILE A 64 -7.45 -0.26 -1.24
C ILE A 64 -8.33 -0.27 -2.48
N GLU A 65 -7.96 -1.12 -3.43
CA GLU A 65 -8.62 -1.20 -4.72
C GLU A 65 -9.16 -2.62 -4.91
N ASP A 66 -10.32 -2.69 -5.53
CA ASP A 66 -10.89 -3.91 -6.10
C ASP A 66 -10.64 -3.92 -7.60
N TYR A 67 -11.04 -4.99 -8.27
CA TYR A 67 -10.94 -5.07 -9.72
C TYR A 67 -12.25 -5.53 -10.31
N ILE A 68 -12.57 -4.96 -11.46
CA ILE A 68 -13.59 -5.49 -12.35
C ILE A 68 -12.89 -6.00 -13.60
N VAL A 69 -13.45 -7.05 -14.18
CA VAL A 69 -13.02 -7.54 -15.50
C VAL A 69 -13.87 -6.82 -16.53
N ASP A 70 -13.22 -6.05 -17.39
CA ASP A 70 -13.82 -5.37 -18.53
C ASP A 70 -13.08 -5.79 -19.80
N GLU A 71 -13.77 -6.43 -20.74
CA GLU A 71 -13.19 -6.95 -21.99
C GLU A 71 -11.86 -7.71 -21.80
N ASP A 72 -11.84 -8.67 -20.87
CA ASP A 72 -10.66 -9.47 -20.48
C ASP A 72 -9.50 -8.67 -19.86
N ARG A 73 -9.74 -7.42 -19.44
CA ARG A 73 -8.77 -6.57 -18.74
C ARG A 73 -9.22 -6.33 -17.30
N GLU A 74 -8.28 -6.47 -16.37
CA GLU A 74 -8.51 -6.05 -14.99
C GLU A 74 -8.43 -4.52 -14.90
N VAL A 75 -9.57 -3.89 -14.60
CA VAL A 75 -9.66 -2.46 -14.36
C VAL A 75 -9.68 -2.20 -12.86
N PRO A 76 -8.72 -1.45 -12.31
CA PRO A 76 -8.70 -1.11 -10.90
C PRO A 76 -9.86 -0.20 -10.54
N LEU A 77 -10.59 -0.56 -9.48
CA LEU A 77 -11.68 0.21 -8.91
C LEU A 77 -11.30 0.63 -7.48
N PRO A 78 -10.88 1.90 -7.27
CA PRO A 78 -10.57 2.40 -5.95
C PRO A 78 -11.80 2.33 -5.03
N LEU A 79 -11.68 1.64 -3.89
CA LEU A 79 -12.77 1.57 -2.90
C LEU A 79 -12.62 2.65 -1.85
N VAL A 80 -11.40 2.86 -1.39
CA VAL A 80 -11.06 3.78 -0.31
C VAL A 80 -9.58 4.12 -0.36
N ALA A 81 -9.21 5.30 0.13
CA ALA A 81 -7.82 5.69 0.31
C ALA A 81 -7.55 6.20 1.72
N PHE A 82 -6.30 6.11 2.14
CA PHE A 82 -5.86 6.42 3.49
C PHE A 82 -4.61 7.28 3.48
N CYS A 83 -4.54 8.19 4.43
CA CYS A 83 -3.34 8.98 4.66
C CYS A 83 -2.23 8.10 5.24
N GLY A 84 -1.04 8.10 4.62
CA GLY A 84 0.11 7.31 5.06
C GLY A 84 0.70 7.71 6.41
N VAL A 85 0.33 8.89 6.92
CA VAL A 85 0.82 9.43 8.19
C VAL A 85 -0.02 8.97 9.37
N ASN A 86 -1.35 8.99 9.23
CA ASN A 86 -2.27 8.72 10.35
C ASN A 86 -3.24 7.56 10.08
N HIS A 87 -3.20 6.97 8.89
CA HIS A 87 -4.05 5.86 8.43
C HIS A 87 -5.56 6.15 8.59
N ARG A 88 -5.94 7.43 8.54
CA ARG A 88 -7.33 7.86 8.42
C ARG A 88 -7.72 7.88 6.94
N GLU A 89 -8.98 7.59 6.70
CA GLU A 89 -9.58 7.65 5.38
C GLU A 89 -9.45 9.06 4.80
N LEU A 90 -9.13 9.12 3.51
CA LEU A 90 -9.10 10.34 2.72
C LEU A 90 -10.48 10.59 2.12
N THR A 91 -10.88 11.86 2.04
CA THR A 91 -12.06 12.24 1.27
C THR A 91 -11.80 12.07 -0.23
N PHE A 92 -12.87 12.04 -1.02
CA PHE A 92 -12.76 12.00 -2.48
C PHE A 92 -11.91 13.15 -3.03
N ASP A 93 -12.14 14.38 -2.59
CA ASP A 93 -11.33 15.54 -3.00
C ASP A 93 -9.85 15.37 -2.65
N GLN A 94 -9.55 14.79 -1.48
CA GLN A 94 -8.17 14.52 -1.08
C GLN A 94 -7.53 13.44 -1.96
N TYR A 95 -8.28 12.41 -2.34
CA TYR A 95 -7.84 11.37 -3.26
C TYR A 95 -7.51 11.94 -4.64
N GLU A 96 -8.42 12.74 -5.23
CA GLU A 96 -8.24 13.35 -6.55
C GLU A 96 -7.07 14.35 -6.60
N LEU A 97 -6.80 15.04 -5.49
CA LEU A 97 -5.68 15.96 -5.38
C LEU A 97 -4.31 15.26 -5.25
N LEU A 98 -4.27 13.95 -4.99
CA LEU A 98 -3.02 13.20 -4.95
C LEU A 98 -2.49 13.00 -6.36
N LYS A 99 -1.44 13.78 -6.68
CA LYS A 99 -0.70 13.64 -7.93
C LYS A 99 0.23 12.43 -7.86
N GLY A 100 -0.27 11.28 -8.30
CA GLY A 100 0.56 10.11 -8.60
C GLY A 100 0.27 8.94 -7.67
N TRP A 101 -0.30 7.91 -8.28
CA TRP A 101 -0.40 6.57 -7.71
C TRP A 101 0.57 5.65 -8.43
N SER A 102 1.15 4.69 -7.72
CA SER A 102 2.00 3.68 -8.31
C SER A 102 1.23 2.84 -9.33
N ARG A 103 1.92 2.39 -10.38
CA ARG A 103 1.37 1.44 -11.36
C ARG A 103 1.27 0.03 -10.79
N GLU A 104 2.12 -0.29 -9.81
CA GLU A 104 2.19 -1.61 -9.18
C GLU A 104 1.40 -1.66 -7.88
N MET A 105 0.92 -2.86 -7.56
CA MET A 105 0.08 -3.12 -6.40
C MET A 105 0.50 -4.39 -5.68
N MET A 106 0.07 -4.52 -4.43
CA MET A 106 0.24 -5.73 -3.65
C MET A 106 -1.10 -6.32 -3.24
N THR A 107 -1.28 -7.61 -3.50
CA THR A 107 -2.45 -8.37 -3.05
C THR A 107 -2.47 -8.51 -1.53
N TYR A 108 -3.63 -8.86 -0.98
CA TYR A 108 -3.75 -9.26 0.42
C TYR A 108 -2.70 -10.29 0.86
N GLY A 109 -2.46 -11.33 0.04
CA GLY A 109 -1.49 -12.37 0.35
C GLY A 109 -0.06 -11.83 0.42
N GLN A 110 0.32 -10.95 -0.51
CA GLN A 110 1.64 -10.33 -0.53
C GLN A 110 1.87 -9.39 0.66
N ILE A 111 0.86 -8.61 1.07
CA ILE A 111 0.94 -7.77 2.28
C ILE A 111 1.02 -8.63 3.55
N GLN A 112 0.22 -9.71 3.63
CA GLN A 112 0.27 -10.65 4.75
C GLN A 112 1.65 -11.30 4.86
N GLU A 113 2.23 -11.74 3.74
CA GLU A 113 3.57 -12.31 3.71
C GLU A 113 4.63 -11.29 4.14
N LEU A 114 4.54 -10.05 3.63
CA LEU A 114 5.43 -8.96 4.03
C LEU A 114 5.37 -8.70 5.54
N MET A 115 4.17 -8.65 6.13
CA MET A 115 3.99 -8.51 7.57
C MET A 115 4.62 -9.68 8.34
N GLY A 116 4.47 -10.90 7.84
CA GLY A 116 5.13 -12.08 8.40
C GLY A 116 6.65 -11.93 8.42
N ARG A 117 7.26 -11.56 7.29
CA ARG A 117 8.71 -11.33 7.17
C ARG A 117 9.20 -10.24 8.13
N LEU A 118 8.50 -9.11 8.24
CA LEU A 118 8.84 -8.02 9.15
C LEU A 118 8.76 -8.40 10.64
N ASN A 119 7.94 -9.39 10.97
CA ASN A 119 7.83 -9.96 12.32
C ASN A 119 8.84 -11.11 12.57
N GLY A 120 9.77 -11.38 11.65
CA GLY A 120 10.72 -12.48 11.76
C GLY A 120 10.14 -13.86 11.44
N PHE A 121 8.91 -13.94 10.92
CA PHE A 121 8.37 -15.18 10.38
C PHE A 121 8.88 -15.41 8.96
N SER A 122 10.01 -16.09 8.81
CA SER A 122 10.42 -16.66 7.52
C SER A 122 9.76 -18.04 7.34
N ARG A 123 9.06 -18.26 6.23
CA ARG A 123 8.60 -19.60 5.84
C ARG A 123 9.84 -20.50 5.76
N LYS A 124 9.97 -21.51 6.65
CA LYS A 124 11.02 -22.52 6.50
C LYS A 124 10.86 -23.14 5.12
N GLN A 125 11.82 -22.92 4.23
CA GLN A 125 11.87 -23.66 2.97
C GLN A 125 11.93 -25.14 3.35
N LYS A 126 10.89 -25.89 3.00
CA LYS A 126 10.98 -27.36 3.01
C LYS A 126 11.93 -27.70 1.89
N ASN A 127 13.19 -27.93 2.21
CA ASN A 127 14.11 -28.59 1.31
C ASN A 127 13.51 -29.98 1.05
N ALA A 128 12.93 -30.16 -0.13
CA ALA A 128 12.62 -31.48 -0.64
C ALA A 128 13.96 -32.21 -0.78
N THR A 129 14.14 -33.26 0.02
CA THR A 129 15.22 -34.24 -0.12
C THR A 129 14.69 -35.38 -0.97
#